data_AF-A0AAT9FPV4-F1
#
_entry.id   AF-A0AAT9FPV4-F1
#
_cell.length_a   1.000
_cell.length_b   1.000
_cell.length_c   1.000
_cell.angle_alpha   90.00
_cell.angle_beta   90.00
_cell.angle_gamma   90.00
#
_symmetry.space_group_name_H-M   'P 1'
#
loop_
_entity.id
_entity.type
_entity.pdbx_description
1 polymer ?
#
loop_
_entity_poly.entity_id
_entity_poly.type
_entity_poly.pdbx_seq_one_letter_code
_entity_poly.pdbx_strand_id
1 'polypeptide(L)'
;MEPSRYPKPGSQRRIILDRLIAAAGAPVGVNEFMRIARCAAVHSQVDALRKMGWNIHNRMRRVSANGESITHSEYWMPVSEEVNSCF
;
A
#
# COMPACT_ATOMS: atom_id res chain seq x y z
N MET A 1 -6.27 -23.17 11.04
CA MET A 1 -5.83 -22.69 9.71
C MET A 1 -5.26 -21.31 9.94
N GLU A 2 -3.94 -21.15 9.84
CA GLU A 2 -3.35 -19.81 9.83
C GLU A 2 -4.01 -19.03 8.68
N PRO A 3 -4.54 -17.81 8.93
CA PRO A 3 -5.08 -17.01 7.86
C PRO A 3 -3.97 -16.74 6.84
N SER A 4 -4.24 -17.02 5.57
CA SER A 4 -3.29 -16.73 4.49
C SER A 4 -2.82 -15.29 4.60
N ARG A 5 -1.50 -15.09 4.72
CA ARG A 5 -0.85 -13.77 4.76
C ARG A 5 -1.18 -12.96 3.49
N TYR A 6 -1.47 -13.63 2.38
CA TYR A 6 -1.86 -12.99 1.13
C TYR A 6 -3.38 -12.78 1.03
N PRO A 7 -3.83 -11.54 0.73
CA PRO A 7 -5.23 -11.29 0.45
C PRO A 7 -5.70 -12.04 -0.80
N LYS A 8 -7.02 -12.25 -0.88
CA LYS A 8 -7.67 -12.88 -2.04
C LYS A 8 -7.28 -12.17 -3.35
N PRO A 9 -6.93 -12.91 -4.42
CA PRO A 9 -6.70 -12.35 -5.75
C PRO A 9 -7.82 -11.40 -6.20
N GLY A 10 -7.44 -10.29 -6.84
CA GLY A 10 -8.39 -9.28 -7.34
C GLY A 10 -9.05 -8.40 -6.28
N SER A 11 -8.86 -8.67 -4.98
CA SER A 11 -9.33 -7.76 -3.93
C SER A 11 -8.55 -6.45 -3.93
N GLN A 12 -9.17 -5.36 -3.45
CA GLN A 12 -8.50 -4.06 -3.34
C GLN A 12 -7.19 -4.15 -2.53
N ARG A 13 -7.17 -4.94 -1.46
CA ARG A 13 -5.96 -5.21 -0.66
C ARG A 13 -4.87 -5.88 -1.46
N ARG A 14 -5.24 -6.87 -2.28
CA ARG A 14 -4.28 -7.58 -3.12
C ARG A 14 -3.66 -6.63 -4.14
N ILE A 15 -4.47 -5.80 -4.81
CA ILE A 15 -3.99 -4.81 -5.78
C ILE A 15 -3.04 -3.80 -5.11
N ILE A 16 -3.37 -3.31 -3.92
CA ILE A 16 -2.50 -2.40 -3.15
C ILE A 16 -1.18 -3.08 -2.79
N LEU A 17 -1.24 -4.31 -2.27
CA LEU A 17 -0.06 -5.09 -1.89
C LEU A 17 0.86 -5.36 -3.09
N ASP A 18 0.30 -5.86 -4.20
CA ASP A 18 1.06 -6.16 -5.41
C ASP A 18 1.75 -4.89 -5.94
N ARG A 19 1.08 -3.73 -5.86
CA ARG A 19 1.68 -2.45 -6.24
C ARG A 19 2.83 -2.02 -5.33
N LEU A 20 2.73 -2.25 -4.02
CA LEU A 20 3.78 -1.94 -3.06
C LEU A 20 5.00 -2.86 -3.25
N ILE A 21 4.77 -4.15 -3.49
CA ILE A 21 5.83 -5.11 -3.83
C ILE A 21 6.54 -4.67 -5.12
N ALA A 22 5.77 -4.35 -6.16
CA ALA A 22 6.32 -3.87 -7.43
C ALA A 22 7.05 -2.53 -7.32
N ALA A 23 6.74 -1.71 -6.29
CA ALA A 23 7.45 -0.47 -6.03
C ALA A 23 8.86 -0.70 -5.48
N ALA A 24 9.17 -1.90 -4.97
CA ALA A 24 10.49 -2.30 -4.47
C ALA A 24 11.13 -1.24 -3.54
N GLY A 25 10.41 -0.83 -2.49
CA GLY A 25 10.88 0.20 -1.55
C GLY A 25 10.51 1.63 -1.92
N ALA A 26 10.10 1.89 -3.17
CA ALA A 26 9.67 3.22 -3.56
C ALA A 26 8.33 3.60 -2.91
N PRO A 27 8.17 4.85 -2.44
CA PRO A 27 6.92 5.35 -1.90
C PRO A 27 5.85 5.50 -2.98
N VAL A 28 4.63 5.06 -2.65
CA VAL A 28 3.44 5.09 -3.52
C VAL A 28 2.36 5.96 -2.86
N GLY A 29 1.85 6.94 -3.58
CA GLY A 29 0.88 7.91 -3.06
C GLY A 29 -0.54 7.34 -2.95
N VAL A 30 -1.30 7.83 -1.96
CA VAL A 30 -2.70 7.42 -1.74
C VAL A 30 -3.58 7.58 -2.99
N ASN A 31 -3.38 8.63 -3.78
CA ASN A 31 -4.13 8.89 -5.01
C ASN A 31 -3.90 7.81 -6.07
N GLU A 32 -2.69 7.24 -6.11
CA GLU A 32 -2.40 6.13 -7.02
C GLU A 32 -3.19 4.89 -6.62
N PHE A 33 -3.24 4.56 -5.32
CA PHE A 33 -4.04 3.45 -4.80
C PHE A 33 -5.53 3.63 -5.06
N MET A 34 -6.06 4.85 -4.86
CA MET A 34 -7.46 5.17 -5.19
C MET A 34 -7.76 4.89 -6.66
N ARG A 35 -6.83 5.22 -7.56
CA ARG A 35 -6.98 4.99 -9.00
C ARG A 35 -6.91 3.51 -9.37
N ILE A 36 -5.88 2.78 -8.92
CA ILE A 36 -5.63 1.39 -9.37
C ILE A 36 -6.54 0.37 -8.66
N ALA A 37 -6.80 0.55 -7.36
CA ALA A 37 -7.61 -0.38 -6.58
C ALA A 37 -9.08 0.05 -6.52
N ARG A 38 -9.44 1.20 -7.13
CA ARG A 38 -10.78 1.81 -7.06
C ARG A 38 -11.30 1.86 -5.62
N CYS A 39 -10.41 2.23 -4.69
CA CYS A 39 -10.65 2.15 -3.24
C CYS A 39 -10.61 3.54 -2.61
N ALA A 40 -11.74 4.00 -2.07
CA ALA A 40 -11.78 5.26 -1.32
C ALA A 40 -11.15 5.13 0.09
N ALA A 41 -11.21 3.93 0.68
CA ALA A 41 -10.75 3.66 2.04
C ALA A 41 -9.33 3.04 2.06
N VAL A 42 -8.37 3.64 1.34
CA VAL A 42 -7.00 3.11 1.20
C VAL A 42 -6.34 2.85 2.56
N HIS A 43 -6.47 3.79 3.50
CA HIS A 43 -5.91 3.68 4.85
C HIS A 43 -6.40 2.42 5.58
N SER A 44 -7.70 2.12 5.49
CA SER A 44 -8.28 0.92 6.10
C SER A 44 -7.78 -0.38 5.46
N GLN A 45 -7.52 -0.37 4.14
CA GLN A 45 -6.94 -1.53 3.46
C GLN A 45 -5.48 -1.74 3.86
N VAL A 46 -4.70 -0.66 3.99
CA VAL A 46 -3.31 -0.74 4.47
C VAL A 46 -3.23 -1.21 5.92
N ASP A 47 -4.11 -0.72 6.79
CA ASP A 47 -4.20 -1.19 8.18
C ASP A 47 -4.54 -2.68 8.27
N ALA A 48 -5.45 -3.16 7.43
CA ALA A 48 -5.74 -4.59 7.32
C ALA A 48 -4.51 -5.40 6.87
N LEU A 49 -3.73 -4.91 5.90
CA LEU A 49 -2.49 -5.56 5.46
C LEU A 49 -1.45 -5.63 6.60
N ARG A 50 -1.30 -4.55 7.39
CA ARG A 50 -0.42 -4.56 8.58
C ARG A 50 -0.86 -5.60 9.61
N LYS A 51 -2.16 -5.71 9.86
CA LYS A 51 -2.74 -6.74 10.74
C LYS A 51 -2.54 -8.17 10.21
N MET A 52 -2.37 -8.33 8.89
CA MET A 52 -1.98 -9.59 8.26
C MET A 52 -0.46 -9.85 8.29
N GLY A 53 0.34 -8.95 8.87
CA GLY A 53 1.78 -9.13 9.03
C GLY A 53 2.64 -8.52 7.92
N TRP A 54 2.11 -7.60 7.10
CA TRP A 54 2.90 -6.87 6.11
C TRP A 54 3.56 -5.63 6.71
N ASN A 55 4.85 -5.42 6.45
CA ASN A 55 5.61 -4.29 6.99
C ASN A 55 5.48 -3.04 6.09
N ILE A 56 4.30 -2.43 6.15
CA ILE A 56 4.00 -1.23 5.35
C ILE A 56 4.19 0.03 6.17
N HIS A 57 5.06 0.92 5.73
CA HIS A 57 5.33 2.21 6.35
C HIS A 57 4.46 3.32 5.74
N ASN A 58 4.26 4.42 6.46
CA ASN A 58 3.51 5.60 6.00
C ASN A 58 4.34 6.86 6.30
N ARG A 59 4.32 7.82 5.36
CA ARG A 59 4.82 9.17 5.56
C ARG A 59 3.83 10.17 4.99
N MET A 60 3.74 11.32 5.63
CA MET A 60 3.02 12.45 5.07
C MET A 60 3.95 13.25 4.18
N ARG A 61 3.50 13.55 2.97
CA ARG A 61 4.21 14.44 2.06
C ARG A 61 3.34 15.65 1.78
N ARG A 62 3.93 16.82 1.95
CA ARG A 62 3.35 18.09 1.52
C ARG A 62 3.74 18.32 0.07
N VAL A 63 2.74 18.55 -0.78
CA VAL A 63 2.92 18.84 -2.19
C VAL A 63 2.21 20.15 -2.47
N SER A 64 2.93 21.09 -3.10
CA SER A 64 2.32 22.33 -3.58
C SER A 64 1.73 22.08 -4.97
N ALA A 65 0.43 22.29 -5.11
CA ALA A 65 -0.26 22.27 -6.40
C ALA A 65 -1.08 23.56 -6.50
N ASN A 66 -0.89 24.32 -7.59
CA ASN A 66 -1.63 25.57 -7.87
C ASN A 66 -1.59 26.63 -6.74
N GLY A 67 -0.48 26.71 -6.00
CA GLY A 67 -0.34 27.64 -4.87
C GLY A 67 -0.93 27.14 -3.55
N GLU A 68 -1.63 26.00 -3.56
CA GLU A 68 -2.15 25.35 -2.35
C GLU A 68 -1.23 24.24 -1.88
N SER A 69 -1.03 24.16 -0.56
CA SER A 69 -0.30 23.08 0.08
C SER A 69 -1.24 21.93 0.41
N ILE A 70 -1.17 20.86 -0.38
CA ILE A 70 -1.94 19.65 -0.17
C ILE A 70 -1.05 18.63 0.55
N THR A 71 -1.54 18.05 1.65
CA THR A 71 -0.84 16.95 2.31
C THR A 71 -1.48 15.64 1.91
N HIS A 72 -0.68 14.71 1.39
CA HIS A 72 -1.13 13.35 1.12
C HIS A 72 -0.25 12.32 1.83
N SER A 73 -0.79 11.12 2.03
CA SER A 73 -0.04 9.98 2.53
C SER A 73 0.63 9.22 1.40
N GLU A 74 1.88 8.82 1.64
CA GLU A 74 2.63 7.89 0.80
C GLU A 74 2.97 6.66 1.64
N TYR A 75 2.89 5.48 1.02
CA TYR A 75 3.18 4.19 1.64
C TYR A 75 4.32 3.48 0.93
N TRP A 76 5.13 2.73 1.66
CA TRP A 76 6.17 1.88 1.09
C TRP A 76 6.37 0.62 1.94
N MET A 77 6.96 -0.40 1.33
CA MET A 77 7.44 -1.61 2.01
C MET A 77 8.96 -1.66 1.88
N PRO A 78 9.74 -1.82 2.96
CA PRO A 78 11.18 -1.95 2.87
C PRO A 78 11.59 -3.11 1.95
N VAL A 79 12.69 -2.93 1.20
CA VAL A 79 13.20 -3.93 0.24
C VAL A 79 13.57 -5.26 0.92
N SER A 80 13.87 -5.23 2.22
CA SER A 80 14.18 -6.40 3.02
C SER A 80 12.97 -7.24 3.42
N GLU A 81 11.75 -6.84 3.05
CA GLU A 81 10.59 -7.70 3.27
C GLU A 81 10.66 -8.89 2.32
N GLU A 82 11.10 -10.03 2.85
CA GLU A 82 11.12 -11.30 2.12
C GLU A 82 9.69 -11.63 1.67
N VAL A 83 9.43 -11.37 0.39
CA VAL A 83 8.27 -11.90 -0.33
C VAL A 83 8.56 -13.38 -0.53
N ASN A 84 8.42 -14.17 0.54
CA ASN A 84 8.74 -15.58 0.50
C ASN A 84 7.89 -16.23 -0.60
N SER A 85 8.59 -16.76 -1.60
CA SER A 85 8.06 -17.31 -2.84
C SER A 85 7.16 -18.50 -2.55
N CYS A 86 5.85 -18.25 -2.44
CA CYS A 86 4.83 -19.29 -2.51
C CYS A 86 3.88 -18.93 -3.66
N PHE A 87 4.42 -18.99 -4.88
CA PHE A 87 3.64 -19.34 -6.05
C PHE A 87 3.53 -20.85 -6.13
#